data_AF-A0A847VKJ3-F1
#
_entry.id   AF-A0A847VKJ3-F1
#
_cell.length_a   1.000
_cell.length_b   1.000
_cell.length_c   1.000
_cell.angle_alpha   90.00
_cell.angle_beta   90.00
_cell.angle_gamma   90.00
#
_symmetry.space_group_name_H-M   'P 1'
#
loop_
_entity.id
_entity.type
_entity.pdbx_description
1 polymer ?
#
loop_
_entity_poly.entity_id
_entity_poly.type
_entity_poly.pdbx_seq_one_letter_code
_entity_poly.pdbx_strand_id
1 'polypeptide(L)'
;MDNPQSIGAPAAGAARAGTVELTPAAARLTILAACLGWLFSAVDIVLLVLYQRPVAEALGSEPQAIRIAIGVGLLGSAAGGIAFAQLGDRYGRVRALGWCVLLYSLATAGMGLARNVHE
;
A
#
# COMPACT_ATOMS: atom_id res chain seq x y z
N MET A 1 -28.73 42.45 26.86
CA MET A 1 -27.26 42.39 26.82
C MET A 1 -26.90 40.93 26.67
N ASP A 2 -26.78 40.51 25.43
CA ASP A 2 -26.64 39.12 25.02
C ASP A 2 -25.29 38.55 25.44
N ASN A 3 -25.35 37.39 26.09
CA ASN A 3 -24.23 36.56 26.48
C ASN A 3 -23.73 35.76 25.25
N PRO A 4 -22.49 35.94 24.78
CA PRO A 4 -21.97 35.12 23.69
C PRO A 4 -21.50 33.77 24.24
N GLN A 5 -22.43 32.84 24.41
CA GLN A 5 -22.11 31.42 24.40
C GLN A 5 -21.76 31.01 22.97
N SER A 6 -20.51 31.23 22.55
CA SER A 6 -19.98 30.62 21.34
C SER A 6 -19.70 29.14 21.60
N ILE A 7 -20.63 28.32 21.14
CA ILE A 7 -20.51 26.89 20.90
C ILE A 7 -19.16 26.60 20.20
N GLY A 8 -18.32 25.75 20.81
CA GLY A 8 -16.99 25.46 20.29
C GLY A 8 -16.44 24.11 20.75
N ALA A 9 -16.72 23.09 19.93
CA ALA A 9 -16.01 21.84 19.74
C ALA A 9 -16.06 20.71 20.83
N PRO A 10 -16.52 19.50 20.44
CA PRO A 10 -16.49 18.32 21.28
C PRO A 10 -15.11 17.64 21.32
N ALA A 11 -14.83 17.00 22.46
CA ALA A 11 -14.06 15.76 22.62
C ALA A 11 -12.54 15.79 22.35
N ALA A 12 -11.78 16.24 23.34
CA ALA A 12 -10.85 15.48 24.20
C ALA A 12 -10.29 14.08 23.78
N GLY A 13 -10.20 13.73 22.49
CA GLY A 13 -9.74 12.40 22.02
C GLY A 13 -8.64 12.40 20.95
N ALA A 14 -8.29 13.55 20.39
CA ALA A 14 -7.26 13.68 19.35
C ALA A 14 -5.82 13.83 19.90
N ALA A 15 -5.61 13.65 21.20
CA ALA A 15 -4.41 14.06 21.92
C ALA A 15 -3.26 13.03 21.97
N ARG A 16 -3.19 12.02 21.07
CA ARG A 16 -2.08 11.04 21.07
C ARG A 16 -1.57 10.60 19.69
N ALA A 17 -1.83 11.36 18.64
CA ALA A 17 -0.89 11.36 17.51
C ALA A 17 0.16 12.40 17.86
N GLY A 18 1.27 11.97 18.46
CA GLY A 18 2.37 12.86 18.79
C GLY A 18 2.67 13.74 17.58
N THR A 19 2.53 15.06 17.74
CA THR A 19 3.05 16.04 16.80
C THR A 19 4.56 15.89 16.86
N VAL A 20 5.09 14.91 16.13
CA VAL A 20 6.50 14.89 15.80
C VAL A 20 6.70 16.19 15.05
N GLU A 21 7.25 17.20 15.72
CA GLU A 21 7.79 18.38 15.06
C GLU A 21 8.92 17.85 14.17
N LEU A 22 8.55 17.45 12.96
CA LEU A 22 9.50 17.07 11.94
C LEU A 22 10.27 18.36 11.66
N THR A 23 11.53 18.39 12.05
CA THR A 23 12.44 19.44 11.61
C THR A 23 12.29 19.58 10.08
N PRO A 24 12.34 20.80 9.53
CA PRO A 24 12.15 21.00 8.09
C PRO A 24 13.10 20.14 7.24
N ALA A 25 14.25 19.75 7.80
CA ALA A 25 15.15 18.76 7.21
C ALA A 25 14.56 17.34 7.17
N ALA A 26 13.98 16.85 8.28
CA ALA A 26 13.33 15.54 8.34
C ALA A 26 12.11 15.45 7.41
N ALA A 27 11.30 16.51 7.32
CA ALA A 27 10.17 16.56 6.38
C ALA A 27 10.65 16.43 4.92
N ARG A 28 11.69 17.18 4.54
CA ARG A 28 12.31 17.07 3.20
C ARG A 28 12.82 15.66 2.93
N LEU A 29 13.50 15.05 3.91
CA LEU A 29 14.00 13.68 3.78
C LEU A 29 12.87 12.66 3.64
N THR A 30 11.77 12.80 4.37
CA THR A 30 10.60 11.91 4.23
C THR A 30 9.93 12.03 2.86
N ILE A 31 9.83 13.23 2.30
CA ILE A 31 9.31 13.44 0.95
C ILE A 31 10.29 12.83 -0.08
N LEU A 32 11.59 13.06 0.08
CA LEU A 32 12.62 12.46 -0.76
C LEU A 32 12.58 10.93 -0.72
N ALA A 33 12.47 10.34 0.47
CA ALA A 33 12.35 8.90 0.66
C ALA A 33 11.06 8.35 0.02
N ALA A 34 9.93 9.06 0.12
CA ALA A 34 8.69 8.69 -0.54
C ALA A 34 8.82 8.76 -2.07
N CYS A 35 9.42 9.83 -2.62
CA CYS A 35 9.69 9.97 -4.05
C CYS A 35 10.64 8.89 -4.57
N LEU A 36 11.72 8.61 -3.82
CA LEU A 36 12.68 7.55 -4.17
C LEU A 36 12.05 6.17 -4.10
N GLY A 37 11.22 5.90 -3.08
CA GLY A 37 10.46 4.65 -2.99
C GLY A 37 9.50 4.46 -4.16
N TRP A 38 8.79 5.53 -4.55
CA TRP A 38 7.92 5.52 -5.71
C TRP A 38 8.70 5.25 -7.01
N LEU A 39 9.85 5.91 -7.19
CA LEU A 39 10.70 5.71 -8.36
C LEU A 39 11.29 4.29 -8.39
N PHE A 40 11.75 3.79 -7.25
CA PHE A 40 12.28 2.43 -7.12
C PHE A 40 11.23 1.38 -7.50
N SER A 41 9.97 1.56 -7.06
CA SER A 41 8.87 0.68 -7.46
C SER A 41 8.62 0.69 -8.97
N ALA A 42 8.80 1.83 -9.65
CA ALA A 42 8.65 1.91 -11.11
C ALA A 42 9.78 1.17 -11.85
N VAL A 43 11.02 1.26 -11.34
CA VAL A 43 12.17 0.54 -11.89
C VAL A 43 11.95 -0.98 -11.83
N ASP A 44 11.41 -1.49 -10.73
CA ASP A 44 11.13 -2.91 -10.56
C ASP A 44 10.17 -3.46 -11.64
N ILE A 45 9.07 -2.75 -11.90
CA ILE A 45 8.12 -3.13 -12.96
C ILE A 45 8.80 -3.17 -14.34
N VAL A 46 9.66 -2.18 -14.63
CA VAL A 46 10.40 -2.14 -15.90
C VAL A 46 11.36 -3.34 -16.00
N LEU A 47 12.06 -3.69 -14.93
CA LEU A 47 12.93 -4.86 -14.89
C LEU A 47 12.14 -6.16 -15.12
N LEU A 48 10.99 -6.34 -14.49
CA LEU A 48 10.12 -7.51 -14.73
C LEU A 48 9.72 -7.64 -16.20
N VAL A 49 9.44 -6.52 -16.87
CA VAL A 49 9.12 -6.51 -18.30
C VAL A 49 10.36 -6.81 -19.15
N LEU A 50 11.54 -6.26 -18.83
CA LEU A 50 12.76 -6.53 -19.60
C LEU A 50 13.23 -7.98 -19.47
N TYR A 51 13.12 -8.56 -18.27
CA TYR A 51 13.56 -9.92 -17.96
C TYR A 51 12.49 -10.98 -18.17
N GLN A 52 11.32 -10.63 -18.72
CA GLN A 52 10.22 -11.58 -18.95
C GLN A 52 10.64 -12.82 -19.77
N ARG A 53 11.54 -12.65 -20.75
CA ARG A 53 12.01 -13.74 -21.63
C ARG A 53 12.94 -14.71 -20.91
N PRO A 54 14.07 -14.27 -20.30
CA PRO A 54 14.93 -15.20 -19.57
C PRO A 54 14.23 -15.84 -18.37
N VAL A 55 13.28 -15.13 -17.73
CA VAL A 55 12.45 -15.71 -16.65
C VAL A 55 11.51 -16.80 -17.18
N ALA A 56 10.89 -16.59 -18.34
CA ALA A 56 10.04 -17.60 -18.98
C ALA A 56 10.83 -18.86 -19.37
N GLU A 57 12.03 -18.69 -19.93
CA GLU A 57 12.94 -19.79 -20.27
C GLU A 57 13.38 -20.58 -19.03
N ALA A 58 13.75 -19.88 -17.94
CA ALA A 58 14.14 -20.51 -16.68
C ALA A 58 12.99 -21.29 -16.01
N LEU A 59 11.75 -20.85 -16.20
CA LEU A 59 10.55 -21.48 -15.66
C LEU A 59 9.91 -22.51 -16.61
N GLY A 60 10.50 -22.76 -17.79
CA GLY A 60 9.92 -23.63 -18.82
C GLY A 60 8.51 -23.22 -19.26
N SER A 61 8.17 -21.94 -19.10
CA SER A 61 6.82 -21.41 -19.29
C SER A 61 6.77 -20.48 -20.50
N GLU A 62 5.58 -20.28 -21.06
CA GLU A 62 5.40 -19.36 -22.17
C GLU A 62 5.58 -17.90 -21.72
N PRO A 63 6.29 -17.04 -22.49
CA PRO A 63 6.44 -15.62 -22.17
C PRO A 63 5.11 -14.88 -22.00
N GLN A 64 4.06 -15.36 -22.69
CA GLN A 64 2.71 -14.82 -22.56
C GLN A 64 2.14 -15.00 -21.14
N ALA A 65 2.40 -16.14 -20.48
CA ALA A 65 1.94 -16.38 -19.12
C ALA A 65 2.57 -15.39 -18.11
N ILE A 66 3.87 -15.10 -18.25
CA ILE A 66 4.58 -14.13 -17.42
C ILE A 66 4.01 -12.72 -17.61
N ARG A 67 3.71 -12.31 -18.84
CA ARG A 67 3.10 -11.00 -19.14
C ARG A 67 1.71 -10.87 -18.53
N ILE A 68 0.90 -11.92 -18.60
CA ILE A 68 -0.43 -11.96 -17.98
C ILE A 68 -0.29 -11.84 -16.46
N ALA A 69 0.64 -12.57 -15.85
CA ALA A 69 0.88 -12.49 -14.41
C ALA A 69 1.28 -11.08 -13.96
N ILE A 70 2.19 -10.43 -14.69
CA ILE A 70 2.57 -9.02 -14.45
C ILE A 70 1.34 -8.12 -14.58
N GLY A 71 0.56 -8.26 -15.65
CA GLY A 71 -0.65 -7.46 -15.87
C GLY A 71 -1.71 -7.61 -14.77
N VAL A 72 -1.97 -8.85 -14.32
CA VAL A 72 -2.89 -9.13 -13.20
C VAL A 72 -2.34 -8.53 -11.91
N GLY A 73 -1.03 -8.60 -11.68
CA GLY A 73 -0.37 -7.96 -10.54
C GLY A 73 -0.54 -6.43 -10.53
N LEU A 74 -0.38 -5.77 -11.69
CA LEU A 74 -0.63 -4.33 -11.82
C LEU A 74 -2.09 -3.97 -11.55
N LEU A 75 -3.04 -4.75 -12.09
CA LEU A 75 -4.46 -4.54 -11.83
C LEU A 75 -4.79 -4.73 -10.34
N GLY A 76 -4.21 -5.75 -9.70
CA GLY A 76 -4.33 -5.96 -8.27
C GLY A 76 -3.76 -4.79 -7.46
N SER A 77 -2.60 -4.26 -7.86
CA SER A 77 -1.98 -3.10 -7.24
C SER A 77 -2.83 -1.83 -7.40
N ALA A 78 -3.39 -1.59 -8.59
CA ALA A 78 -4.28 -0.47 -8.84
C ALA A 78 -5.59 -0.57 -8.03
N ALA A 79 -6.22 -1.75 -8.02
CA ALA A 79 -7.43 -1.99 -7.23
C ALA A 79 -7.16 -1.87 -5.73
N GLY A 80 -6.05 -2.43 -5.25
CA GLY A 80 -5.60 -2.31 -3.87
C GLY A 80 -5.30 -0.86 -3.48
N GLY A 81 -4.61 -0.11 -4.35
CA GLY A 81 -4.29 1.30 -4.16
C GLY A 81 -5.55 2.17 -4.04
N ILE A 82 -6.55 1.97 -4.89
CA ILE A 82 -7.83 2.71 -4.82
C ILE A 82 -8.60 2.37 -3.54
N ALA A 83 -8.72 1.07 -3.24
CA ALA A 83 -9.44 0.60 -2.05
C ALA A 83 -8.77 1.11 -0.76
N PHE A 84 -7.44 1.05 -0.67
CA PHE A 84 -6.68 1.51 0.50
C PHE A 84 -6.52 3.02 0.57
N ALA A 85 -6.48 3.74 -0.56
CA ALA A 85 -6.46 5.20 -0.57
C ALA A 85 -7.76 5.76 0.01
N GLN A 86 -8.91 5.25 -0.43
CA GLN A 86 -10.21 5.68 0.09
C GLN A 86 -10.41 5.32 1.56
N LEU A 87 -9.90 4.17 1.99
CA LEU A 87 -9.97 3.75 3.40
C LEU A 87 -9.02 4.54 4.30
N GLY A 88 -7.86 4.95 3.77
CA GLY A 88 -6.87 5.79 4.44
C GLY A 88 -7.38 7.21 4.72
N ASP A 89 -8.07 7.81 3.75
CA ASP A 89 -8.61 9.17 3.88
C ASP A 89 -9.78 9.27 4.89
N ARG A 90 -10.51 8.17 5.14
CA ARG A 90 -11.63 8.16 6.09
C ARG A 90 -11.31 7.73 7.52
N TYR A 91 -10.29 6.90 7.75
CA TYR A 91 -10.12 6.21 9.05
C TYR A 91 -8.83 6.50 9.83
N GLY A 92 -7.98 7.39 9.32
CA GLY A 92 -6.76 7.80 10.00
C GLY A 92 -5.62 6.80 9.85
N ARG A 93 -4.43 7.34 9.58
CA ARG A 93 -3.17 6.71 9.13
C ARG A 93 -2.75 5.39 9.82
N VAL A 94 -3.23 5.11 11.04
CA VAL A 94 -2.90 3.90 11.83
C VAL A 94 -3.85 2.74 11.54
N ARG A 95 -5.15 3.00 11.32
CA ARG A 95 -6.14 1.94 11.05
C ARG A 95 -6.00 1.36 9.64
N ALA A 96 -5.58 2.18 8.68
CA ALA A 96 -5.27 1.73 7.33
C ALA A 96 -4.10 0.74 7.32
N LEU A 97 -3.04 1.02 8.10
CA LEU A 97 -1.90 0.11 8.24
C LEU A 97 -2.31 -1.24 8.86
N GLY A 98 -3.19 -1.22 9.86
CA GLY A 98 -3.75 -2.44 10.46
C GLY A 98 -4.56 -3.28 9.47
N TRP A 99 -5.36 -2.65 8.61
CA TRP A 99 -6.09 -3.35 7.55
C TRP A 99 -5.16 -3.93 6.48
N CYS A 100 -4.06 -3.24 6.11
CA CYS A 100 -3.05 -3.79 5.20
C CYS A 100 -2.45 -5.07 5.76
N VAL A 101 -2.06 -5.05 7.04
CA VAL A 101 -1.46 -6.23 7.70
C VAL A 101 -2.47 -7.37 7.80
N LEU A 102 -3.73 -7.10 8.16
CA LEU A 102 -4.77 -8.13 8.21
C LEU A 102 -5.05 -8.76 6.84
N LEU A 103 -5.17 -7.94 5.79
CA LEU A 103 -5.38 -8.44 4.43
C LEU A 103 -4.16 -9.22 3.91
N TYR A 104 -2.96 -8.74 4.21
CA TYR A 104 -1.72 -9.45 3.87
C TYR A 104 -1.63 -10.80 4.60
N SER A 105 -1.91 -10.83 5.90
CA SER A 105 -1.94 -12.07 6.69
C SER A 105 -3.03 -13.03 6.19
N LEU A 106 -4.21 -12.54 5.81
CA LEU A 106 -5.29 -13.37 5.30
C LEU A 106 -4.98 -13.93 3.90
N ALA A 107 -4.42 -13.12 3.01
CA ALA A 107 -3.97 -13.57 1.69
C ALA A 107 -2.82 -14.58 1.81
N THR A 108 -1.90 -14.37 2.75
CA THR A 108 -0.80 -15.30 3.06
C THR A 108 -1.32 -16.61 3.66
N ALA A 109 -2.27 -16.54 4.59
CA ALA A 109 -2.98 -17.71 5.10
C ALA A 109 -3.74 -18.44 3.98
N GLY A 110 -4.33 -17.70 3.04
CA GLY A 110 -4.96 -18.23 1.84
C GLY A 110 -3.97 -18.95 0.92
N MET A 111 -2.76 -18.42 0.71
CA MET A 111 -1.68 -19.12 0.00
C MET A 111 -1.20 -20.37 0.74
N GLY A 112 -1.20 -20.35 2.08
CA GLY A 112 -0.89 -21.51 2.91
C GLY A 112 -1.96 -22.62 2.83
N LEU A 113 -3.23 -22.24 2.71
CA LEU A 113 -4.38 -23.13 2.55
C LEU A 113 -4.62 -23.58 1.10
N ALA A 114 -3.96 -22.96 0.11
CA ALA A 114 -4.09 -23.31 -1.31
C ALA A 114 -3.31 -24.58 -1.71
N ARG A 115 -2.78 -25.33 -0.74
CA ARG A 115 -2.23 -26.66 -0.96
C ARG A 115 -3.25 -27.69 -0.48
N ASN A 116 -3.63 -28.60 -1.39
CA ASN A 116 -4.41 -29.83 -1.21
C ASN A 116 -5.90 -29.80 -1.59
N VAL A 117 -6.23 -29.52 -2.87
CA VAL A 117 -7.48 -30.00 -3.50
C VAL A 117 -7.24 -30.81 -4.79
N HIS A 118 -5.98 -31.10 -5.13
CA HIS A 118 -5.65 -32.08 -6.17
C HIS A 118 -5.04 -33.34 -5.52
N GLU A 119 -5.86 -34.07 -4.77
CA GLU A 119 -5.81 -35.53 -4.61
C GLU A 119 -7.25 -36.04 -4.82
#